data_AF-A0A964VAV2-F1
#
_entry.id   AF-A0A964VAV2-F1
#
_cell.length_a   1.000
_cell.length_b   1.000
_cell.length_c   1.000
_cell.angle_alpha   90.00
_cell.angle_beta   90.00
_cell.angle_gamma   90.00
#
_symmetry.space_group_name_H-M   'P 1'
#
loop_
_entity.id
_entity.type
_entity.pdbx_description
1 polymer ?
#
loop_
_entity_poly.entity_id
_entity_poly.type
_entity_poly.pdbx_seq_one_letter_code
_entity_poly.pdbx_strand_id
1 'polypeptide(L)'
;MPDHPNDESGLGSLSEKKNANPPATGLGSLAQAARGKTLGTARGILIFVGVLTAVVNLAGFFMAEKSAQEAIDMEIKGLPRGNVPPEILAEAKATYIKIIYLISGATVGLGVVFIILGIFIYQIPVVATVLGLVLYLGGNLVFGFLDPATFVKGVIIKILIVVGLVKAVQSAIAYQKEMKSQTPVEGS
;
A
#
# COMPACT_ATOMS: atom_id res chain seq x y z
N MET A 1 49.13 0.11 -71.37
CA MET A 1 48.31 -0.63 -70.38
C MET A 1 47.24 0.32 -69.86
N PRO A 2 46.02 -0.18 -69.66
CA PRO A 2 44.91 -0.03 -70.61
C PRO A 2 43.89 1.06 -70.24
N ASP A 3 43.09 1.41 -71.24
CA ASP A 3 41.72 1.92 -71.12
C ASP A 3 40.92 1.20 -70.03
N HIS A 4 40.07 1.94 -69.31
CA HIS A 4 38.70 1.51 -68.95
C HIS A 4 37.91 2.70 -68.37
N PRO A 5 36.56 2.66 -68.43
CA PRO A 5 35.77 3.67 -69.11
C PRO A 5 34.81 4.39 -68.16
N ASN A 6 34.15 5.41 -68.71
CA ASN A 6 32.91 5.94 -68.18
C ASN A 6 31.88 4.81 -68.04
N ASP A 7 31.28 4.65 -66.86
CA ASP A 7 29.96 4.07 -66.71
C ASP A 7 29.12 4.94 -65.79
N GLU A 8 28.55 5.98 -66.42
CA GLU A 8 27.27 6.53 -66.05
C GLU A 8 26.19 5.46 -66.33
N SER A 9 25.78 4.70 -65.33
CA SER A 9 24.52 3.95 -65.41
C SER A 9 23.97 3.66 -64.02
N GLY A 10 22.83 4.27 -63.69
CA GLY A 10 22.11 3.88 -62.48
C GLY A 10 21.17 4.90 -61.85
N LEU A 11 20.79 5.98 -62.55
CA LEU A 11 19.67 6.88 -62.22
C LEU A 11 18.31 6.14 -62.36
N GLY A 12 18.11 5.07 -61.60
CA GLY A 12 16.97 4.17 -61.81
C GLY A 12 16.53 3.41 -60.57
N SER A 13 16.02 4.11 -59.55
CA SER A 13 14.91 3.61 -58.70
C SER A 13 14.37 4.67 -57.72
N LEU A 14 14.12 5.89 -58.19
CA LEU A 14 13.28 6.89 -57.47
C LEU A 14 11.78 6.53 -57.54
N SER A 15 11.43 5.29 -57.25
CA SER A 15 10.03 4.84 -57.21
C SER A 15 9.79 3.74 -56.19
N GLU A 16 10.55 3.72 -55.10
CA GLU A 16 10.06 3.07 -53.89
C GLU A 16 9.15 4.07 -53.18
N LYS A 17 7.92 4.12 -53.70
CA LYS A 17 6.79 4.85 -53.17
C LYS A 17 6.56 4.37 -51.74
N LYS A 18 7.23 5.08 -50.84
CA LYS A 18 7.12 5.04 -49.39
C LYS A 18 5.64 5.02 -49.01
N ASN A 19 5.08 3.82 -48.92
CA ASN A 19 3.82 3.53 -48.24
C ASN A 19 4.08 3.77 -46.74
N ALA A 20 4.29 5.03 -46.37
CA ALA A 20 4.26 5.47 -44.99
C ALA A 20 2.79 5.44 -44.59
N ASN A 21 2.31 4.25 -44.21
CA ASN A 21 1.20 4.18 -43.27
C ASN A 21 1.61 5.06 -42.08
N PRO A 22 0.86 6.13 -41.76
CA PRO A 22 1.17 6.95 -40.62
C PRO A 22 1.24 6.01 -39.40
N PRO A 23 2.32 6.05 -38.61
CA PRO A 23 2.43 5.18 -37.45
C PRO A 23 1.18 5.42 -36.60
N ALA A 24 0.49 4.36 -36.18
CA ALA A 24 -0.70 4.43 -35.34
C ALA A 24 -0.34 5.03 -33.96
N THR A 25 -0.11 6.34 -33.91
CA THR A 25 0.54 7.07 -32.80
C THR A 25 -0.49 7.68 -31.84
N GLY A 26 -1.78 7.65 -32.17
CA GLY A 26 -2.82 8.30 -31.37
C GLY A 26 -3.34 7.48 -30.18
N LEU A 27 -3.47 6.15 -30.31
CA LEU A 27 -4.11 5.32 -29.27
C LEU A 27 -3.16 4.97 -28.12
N GLY A 28 -1.85 4.90 -28.38
CA GLY A 28 -0.84 4.62 -27.36
C GLY A 28 -0.74 5.71 -26.29
N SER A 29 -0.80 6.98 -26.69
CA SER A 29 -0.69 8.12 -25.76
C SER A 29 -1.86 8.21 -24.78
N LEU A 30 -3.09 7.96 -25.23
CA LEU A 30 -4.27 7.96 -24.37
C LEU A 30 -4.27 6.78 -23.39
N ALA A 31 -3.92 5.57 -23.87
CA ALA A 31 -3.77 4.41 -23.00
C ALA A 31 -2.67 4.62 -21.95
N GLN A 32 -1.57 5.28 -22.31
CA GLN A 32 -0.45 5.55 -21.41
C GLN A 32 -0.77 6.65 -20.39
N ALA A 33 -1.53 7.68 -20.77
CA ALA A 33 -2.00 8.73 -19.86
C ALA A 33 -2.99 8.18 -18.79
N ALA A 34 -3.87 7.26 -19.17
CA ALA A 34 -4.78 6.61 -18.22
C ALA A 34 -4.02 5.79 -17.15
N ARG A 35 -2.86 5.20 -17.50
CA ARG A 35 -2.03 4.37 -16.59
C ARG A 35 -1.36 5.17 -15.49
N GLY A 36 -0.80 6.35 -15.80
CA GLY A 36 -0.17 7.20 -14.78
C GLY A 36 -1.15 7.57 -13.66
N LYS A 37 -2.44 7.74 -14.02
CA LYS A 37 -3.49 8.12 -13.08
C LYS A 37 -3.85 7.00 -12.09
N THR A 38 -3.92 5.74 -12.53
CA THR A 38 -4.26 4.62 -11.64
C THR A 38 -3.15 4.33 -10.63
N LEU A 39 -1.88 4.38 -11.06
CA LEU A 39 -0.73 4.18 -10.18
C LEU A 39 -0.61 5.32 -9.14
N GLY A 40 -0.83 6.56 -9.58
CA GLY A 40 -0.90 7.72 -8.68
C GLY A 40 -2.02 7.60 -7.65
N THR A 41 -3.17 7.04 -8.05
CA THR A 41 -4.30 6.79 -7.13
C THR A 41 -3.95 5.73 -6.09
N ALA A 42 -3.35 4.60 -6.50
CA ALA A 42 -2.93 3.54 -5.58
C ALA A 42 -1.90 4.05 -4.55
N ARG A 43 -0.93 4.85 -5.00
CA ARG A 43 0.03 5.53 -4.12
C ARG A 43 -0.68 6.44 -3.12
N GLY A 44 -1.59 7.28 -3.61
CA GLY A 44 -2.37 8.19 -2.78
C GLY A 44 -3.14 7.45 -1.69
N ILE A 45 -3.78 6.32 -2.04
CA ILE A 45 -4.50 5.48 -1.08
C ILE A 45 -3.56 4.90 -0.02
N LEU A 46 -2.43 4.29 -0.41
CA LEU A 46 -1.50 3.69 0.57
C LEU A 46 -0.92 4.73 1.53
N ILE A 47 -0.50 5.88 1.00
CA ILE A 47 0.05 6.97 1.84
C ILE A 47 -1.05 7.53 2.74
N PHE A 48 -2.24 7.79 2.22
CA PHE A 48 -3.36 8.29 3.00
C PHE A 48 -3.74 7.32 4.13
N VAL A 49 -3.86 6.02 3.82
CA VAL A 49 -4.16 4.98 4.81
C VAL A 49 -3.04 4.88 5.84
N GLY A 50 -1.77 4.92 5.41
CA GLY A 50 -0.63 4.87 6.31
C GLY A 50 -0.58 6.06 7.26
N VAL A 51 -0.77 7.29 6.74
CA VAL A 51 -0.83 8.52 7.55
C VAL A 51 -2.03 8.49 8.49
N LEU A 52 -3.22 8.15 7.99
CA LEU A 52 -4.42 8.07 8.82
C LEU A 52 -4.22 7.05 9.96
N THR A 53 -3.66 5.88 9.65
CA THR A 53 -3.36 4.84 10.64
C THR A 53 -2.35 5.35 11.66
N ALA A 54 -1.25 5.97 11.22
CA ALA A 54 -0.23 6.51 12.10
C ALA A 54 -0.79 7.60 13.02
N VAL A 55 -1.55 8.55 12.48
CA VAL A 55 -2.14 9.66 13.25
C VAL A 55 -3.18 9.16 14.25
N VAL A 56 -4.10 8.28 13.85
CA VAL A 56 -5.13 7.74 14.75
C VAL A 56 -4.48 6.92 15.87
N ASN A 57 -3.49 6.08 15.57
CA ASN A 57 -2.80 5.30 16.59
C ASN A 57 -1.91 6.16 17.49
N LEU A 58 -1.29 7.21 16.94
CA LEU A 58 -0.50 8.16 17.72
C LEU A 58 -1.37 8.99 18.67
N ALA A 59 -2.53 9.46 18.20
CA ALA A 59 -3.51 10.13 19.06
C ALA A 59 -4.02 9.16 20.15
N GLY A 60 -4.31 7.91 19.75
CA GLY A 60 -4.66 6.83 20.67
C GLY A 60 -3.58 6.58 21.72
N PHE A 61 -2.31 6.58 21.33
CA PHE A 61 -1.16 6.41 22.22
C PHE A 61 -1.13 7.49 23.32
N PHE A 62 -1.37 8.76 22.97
CA PHE A 62 -1.45 9.83 23.97
C PHE A 62 -2.69 9.75 24.87
N MET A 63 -3.77 9.12 24.41
CA MET A 63 -4.98 8.89 25.20
C MET A 63 -4.93 7.57 25.99
N ALA A 64 -4.01 6.67 25.64
CA ALA A 64 -3.96 5.31 26.15
C ALA A 64 -3.73 5.26 27.66
N GLU A 65 -2.93 6.16 28.20
CA GLU A 65 -2.68 6.26 29.64
C GLU A 65 -3.97 6.58 30.41
N LYS A 66 -4.77 7.53 29.90
CA LYS A 66 -6.06 7.89 30.51
C LYS A 66 -7.05 6.73 30.44
N SER A 67 -7.19 6.12 29.27
CA SER A 67 -8.08 4.96 29.08
C SER A 67 -7.68 3.78 29.97
N ALA A 68 -6.37 3.52 30.13
CA ALA A 68 -5.89 2.47 31.01
C ALA A 68 -6.23 2.76 32.47
N GLN A 69 -6.03 4.01 32.92
CA GLN A 69 -6.37 4.42 34.28
C GLN A 69 -7.87 4.30 34.55
N GLU A 70 -8.71 4.76 33.62
CA GLU A 70 -10.17 4.65 33.73
C GLU A 70 -10.64 3.20 33.80
N ALA A 71 -10.10 2.32 32.96
CA ALA A 71 -10.42 0.90 32.96
C ALA A 71 -10.02 0.23 34.30
N ILE A 72 -8.81 0.51 34.78
CA ILE A 72 -8.32 0.00 36.06
C ILE A 72 -9.17 0.51 37.22
N ASP A 73 -9.53 1.80 37.24
CA ASP A 73 -10.33 2.38 38.32
C ASP A 73 -11.76 1.82 38.32
N MET A 74 -12.31 1.52 37.15
CA MET A 74 -13.61 0.86 37.02
C MET A 74 -13.57 -0.56 37.58
N GLU A 75 -12.50 -1.30 37.31
CA GLU A 75 -12.30 -2.66 37.83
C GLU A 75 -12.09 -2.66 39.35
N ILE A 76 -11.28 -1.74 39.88
CA ILE A 76 -11.08 -1.58 41.33
C ILE A 76 -12.39 -1.22 42.05
N LYS A 77 -13.25 -0.39 41.43
CA LYS A 77 -14.57 -0.05 42.00
C LYS A 77 -15.54 -1.23 42.01
N GLY A 78 -15.39 -2.18 41.09
CA GLY A 78 -16.21 -3.38 41.01
C GLY A 78 -15.80 -4.50 41.95
N LEU A 79 -14.58 -4.48 42.47
CA LEU A 79 -14.10 -5.50 43.41
C LEU A 79 -14.68 -5.28 44.82
N PRO A 80 -15.06 -6.35 45.55
CA PRO A 80 -15.39 -6.24 46.97
C PRO A 80 -14.23 -5.58 47.70
N ARG A 81 -14.49 -4.45 48.38
CA ARG A 81 -13.48 -3.68 49.13
C ARG A 81 -12.92 -4.54 50.28
N GLY A 82 -11.92 -5.36 49.99
CA GLY A 82 -11.25 -6.20 50.97
C GLY A 82 -10.31 -7.18 50.29
N ASN A 83 -9.01 -7.04 50.58
CA ASN A 83 -7.94 -8.02 50.38
C ASN A 83 -7.15 -8.09 49.07
N VAL A 84 -7.16 -7.08 48.18
CA VAL A 84 -6.08 -7.01 47.18
C VAL A 84 -4.93 -6.17 47.74
N PRO A 85 -3.74 -6.75 47.99
CA PRO A 85 -2.58 -5.98 48.41
C PRO A 85 -2.26 -4.89 47.39
N PRO A 86 -1.93 -3.66 47.83
CA PRO A 86 -1.65 -2.53 46.94
C PRO A 86 -0.47 -2.79 45.99
N GLU A 87 0.49 -3.64 46.41
CA GLU A 87 1.64 -4.03 45.60
C GLU A 87 1.24 -4.83 44.34
N ILE A 88 0.32 -5.79 44.47
CA ILE A 88 -0.15 -6.61 43.34
C ILE A 88 -0.91 -5.74 42.33
N LEU A 89 -1.70 -4.78 42.82
CA LEU A 89 -2.37 -3.81 41.94
C LEU A 89 -1.34 -2.95 41.20
N ALA A 90 -0.32 -2.44 41.87
CA ALA A 90 0.70 -1.62 41.22
C ALA A 90 1.46 -2.38 40.13
N GLU A 91 1.82 -3.64 40.37
CA GLU A 91 2.51 -4.50 39.39
C GLU A 91 1.62 -4.83 38.19
N ALA A 92 0.35 -5.16 38.43
CA ALA A 92 -0.63 -5.41 37.37
C ALA A 92 -0.84 -4.15 36.50
N LYS A 93 -0.97 -2.98 37.12
CA LYS A 93 -1.08 -1.69 36.40
C LYS A 93 0.14 -1.43 35.52
N ALA A 94 1.35 -1.59 36.06
CA ALA A 94 2.59 -1.38 35.32
C ALA A 94 2.71 -2.34 34.12
N THR A 95 2.32 -3.61 34.30
CA THR A 95 2.33 -4.61 33.23
C THR A 95 1.33 -4.27 32.14
N TYR A 96 0.11 -3.88 32.51
CA TYR A 96 -0.94 -3.50 31.58
C TYR A 96 -0.54 -2.28 30.73
N ILE A 97 0.00 -1.25 31.37
CA ILE A 97 0.51 -0.04 30.68
C ILE A 97 1.63 -0.40 29.70
N LYS A 98 2.58 -1.27 30.09
CA LYS A 98 3.66 -1.73 29.18
C LYS A 98 3.11 -2.45 27.95
N ILE A 99 2.12 -3.33 28.12
CA ILE A 99 1.50 -4.06 27.01
C ILE A 99 0.80 -3.08 26.06
N ILE A 100 0.04 -2.12 26.60
CA ILE A 100 -0.63 -1.09 25.80
C ILE A 100 0.37 -0.26 24.99
N TYR A 101 1.48 0.15 25.61
CA TYR A 101 2.52 0.90 24.92
C TYR A 101 3.20 0.08 23.82
N LEU A 102 3.44 -1.21 24.05
CA LEU A 102 4.02 -2.11 23.05
C LEU A 102 3.08 -2.28 21.85
N ILE A 103 1.80 -2.56 22.11
CA ILE A 103 0.78 -2.71 21.07
C ILE A 103 0.62 -1.40 20.29
N SER A 104 0.47 -0.27 20.99
CA SER A 104 0.27 1.03 20.36
C SER A 104 1.52 1.49 19.58
N GLY A 105 2.72 1.19 20.08
CA GLY A 105 3.96 1.42 19.35
C GLY A 105 4.04 0.58 18.08
N ALA A 106 3.66 -0.70 18.16
CA ALA A 106 3.62 -1.60 17.01
C ALA A 106 2.61 -1.13 15.95
N THR A 107 1.45 -0.60 16.33
CA THR A 107 0.48 -0.08 15.36
C THR A 107 0.91 1.22 14.70
N VAL A 108 1.56 2.12 15.44
CA VAL A 108 2.19 3.31 14.86
C VAL A 108 3.28 2.87 13.86
N GLY A 109 4.12 1.92 14.25
CA GLY A 109 5.12 1.31 13.37
C GLY A 109 4.51 0.71 12.10
N LEU A 110 3.38 0.01 12.23
CA LEU A 110 2.62 -0.51 11.09
C LEU A 110 2.18 0.61 10.15
N GLY A 111 1.68 1.73 10.67
CA GLY A 111 1.34 2.92 9.89
C GLY A 111 2.54 3.47 9.11
N VAL A 112 3.72 3.51 9.72
CA VAL A 112 4.98 3.92 9.05
C VAL A 112 5.33 2.95 7.92
N VAL A 113 5.17 1.64 8.13
CA VAL A 113 5.39 0.63 7.08
C VAL A 113 4.47 0.87 5.88
N PHE A 114 3.20 1.21 6.10
CA PHE A 114 2.29 1.56 5.00
C PHE A 114 2.74 2.79 4.21
N ILE A 115 3.26 3.82 4.89
CA ILE A 115 3.81 5.02 4.24
C ILE A 115 5.00 4.63 3.37
N ILE A 116 5.93 3.82 3.89
CA ILE A 116 7.10 3.34 3.16
C ILE A 116 6.66 2.54 1.93
N LEU A 117 5.73 1.58 2.07
CA LEU A 117 5.18 0.82 0.95
C LEU A 117 4.54 1.72 -0.10
N GLY A 118 3.85 2.79 0.33
CA GLY A 118 3.28 3.80 -0.56
C GLY A 118 4.34 4.59 -1.34
N ILE A 119 5.51 4.86 -0.75
CA ILE A 119 6.64 5.52 -1.42
C ILE A 119 7.28 4.57 -2.46
N PHE A 120 7.47 3.30 -2.11
CA PHE A 120 8.12 2.30 -2.97
C PHE A 120 7.22 1.66 -4.03
N ILE A 121 5.92 2.03 -4.09
CA ILE A 121 4.96 1.41 -5.02
C ILE A 121 5.36 1.53 -6.49
N TYR A 122 6.14 2.54 -6.91
CA TYR A 122 6.58 2.66 -8.30
C TYR A 122 7.60 1.59 -8.72
N GLN A 123 8.39 1.08 -7.78
CA GLN A 123 9.41 0.08 -8.07
C GLN A 123 8.80 -1.32 -8.15
N ILE A 124 7.88 -1.63 -7.24
CA ILE A 124 7.30 -2.97 -7.08
C ILE A 124 5.79 -2.91 -6.75
N PRO A 125 4.94 -2.43 -7.68
CA PRO A 125 3.54 -2.08 -7.38
C PRO A 125 2.71 -3.26 -6.87
N VAL A 126 2.91 -4.46 -7.41
CA VAL A 126 2.17 -5.66 -6.99
C VAL A 126 2.60 -6.11 -5.60
N VAL A 127 3.91 -6.16 -5.33
CA VAL A 127 4.43 -6.61 -4.02
C VAL A 127 3.99 -5.63 -2.93
N ALA A 128 4.11 -4.32 -3.18
CA ALA A 128 3.72 -3.30 -2.22
C ALA A 128 2.22 -3.32 -1.89
N THR A 129 1.36 -3.47 -2.90
CA THR A 129 -0.10 -3.50 -2.70
C THR A 129 -0.58 -4.80 -2.03
N VAL A 130 -0.01 -5.95 -2.39
CA VAL A 130 -0.32 -7.24 -1.73
C VAL A 130 0.16 -7.25 -0.28
N LEU A 131 1.40 -6.80 -0.01
CA LEU A 131 1.89 -6.68 1.36
C LEU A 131 1.03 -5.73 2.19
N GLY A 132 0.67 -4.57 1.64
CA GLY A 132 -0.23 -3.63 2.31
C GLY A 132 -1.57 -4.28 2.66
N LEU A 133 -2.18 -5.02 1.73
CA LEU A 133 -3.43 -5.72 1.99
C LEU A 133 -3.29 -6.79 3.08
N VAL A 134 -2.23 -7.60 3.04
CA VAL A 134 -1.96 -8.65 4.04
C VAL A 134 -1.68 -8.06 5.41
N LEU A 135 -0.84 -7.02 5.50
CA LEU A 135 -0.54 -6.30 6.74
C LEU A 135 -1.81 -5.68 7.34
N TYR A 136 -2.66 -5.12 6.49
CA TYR A 136 -3.91 -4.47 6.92
C TYR A 136 -4.89 -5.51 7.49
N LEU A 137 -5.12 -6.60 6.76
CA LEU A 137 -6.02 -7.66 7.18
C LEU A 137 -5.46 -8.40 8.40
N GLY A 138 -4.18 -8.73 8.41
CA GLY A 138 -3.50 -9.38 9.52
C GLY A 138 -3.56 -8.53 10.80
N GLY A 139 -3.28 -7.23 10.70
CA GLY A 139 -3.44 -6.31 11.82
C GLY A 139 -4.87 -6.28 12.34
N ASN A 140 -5.87 -6.13 11.45
CA ASN A 140 -7.27 -6.12 11.86
C ASN A 140 -7.74 -7.44 12.49
N LEU A 141 -7.23 -8.58 12.03
CA LEU A 141 -7.52 -9.88 12.64
C LEU A 141 -6.96 -9.94 14.06
N VAL A 142 -5.69 -9.56 14.26
CA VAL A 142 -5.08 -9.52 15.60
C VAL A 142 -5.89 -8.62 16.54
N PHE A 143 -6.27 -7.41 16.09
CA PHE A 143 -7.11 -6.53 16.90
C PHE A 143 -8.52 -7.08 17.16
N GLY A 144 -9.14 -7.73 16.17
CA GLY A 144 -10.44 -8.34 16.32
C GLY A 144 -10.46 -9.49 17.33
N PHE A 145 -9.34 -10.22 17.46
CA PHE A 145 -9.18 -11.26 18.49
C PHE A 145 -8.96 -10.68 19.90
N LEU A 146 -8.32 -9.52 20.02
CA LEU A 146 -8.09 -8.86 21.32
C LEU A 146 -9.33 -8.13 21.84
N ASP A 147 -10.07 -7.45 20.95
CA ASP A 147 -11.30 -6.75 21.31
C ASP A 147 -12.30 -6.78 20.14
N PRO A 148 -13.30 -7.69 20.17
CA PRO A 148 -14.34 -7.77 19.14
C PRO A 148 -15.15 -6.48 18.96
N ALA A 149 -15.24 -5.62 19.98
CA ALA A 149 -15.99 -4.36 19.90
C ALA A 149 -15.30 -3.36 18.95
N THR A 150 -13.97 -3.40 18.86
CA THR A 150 -13.21 -2.60 17.88
C THR A 150 -13.41 -3.09 16.44
N PHE A 151 -13.91 -4.31 16.23
CA PHE A 151 -14.24 -4.81 14.91
C PHE A 151 -15.49 -4.13 14.35
N VAL A 152 -16.50 -3.95 15.19
CA VAL A 152 -17.79 -3.33 14.82
C VAL A 152 -17.64 -1.82 14.66
N LYS A 153 -16.93 -1.15 15.59
CA LYS A 153 -16.68 0.28 15.49
C LYS A 153 -15.74 0.58 14.32
N GLY A 154 -16.25 1.28 13.31
CA GLY A 154 -15.47 1.69 12.13
C GLY A 154 -15.43 0.67 11.00
N VAL A 155 -16.31 -0.36 11.01
CA VAL A 155 -16.36 -1.37 9.93
C VAL A 155 -16.52 -0.75 8.53
N ILE A 156 -17.28 0.36 8.42
CA ILE A 156 -17.49 1.09 7.17
C ILE A 156 -16.16 1.61 6.61
N ILE A 157 -15.35 2.27 7.44
CA ILE A 157 -14.04 2.79 7.04
C ILE A 157 -13.13 1.63 6.64
N LYS A 158 -13.15 0.53 7.39
CA LYS A 158 -12.34 -0.64 7.09
C LYS A 158 -12.70 -1.25 5.74
N ILE A 159 -14.00 -1.36 5.42
CA ILE A 159 -14.48 -1.85 4.13
C ILE A 159 -14.02 -0.93 3.00
N LEU A 160 -14.12 0.40 3.15
CA LEU A 160 -13.65 1.36 2.14
C LEU A 160 -12.15 1.20 1.86
N ILE A 161 -11.35 1.00 2.90
CA ILE A 161 -9.90 0.75 2.77
C ILE A 161 -9.64 -0.56 2.01
N VAL A 162 -10.30 -1.65 2.40
CA VAL A 162 -10.13 -2.96 1.74
C VAL A 162 -10.52 -2.89 0.27
N VAL A 163 -11.66 -2.29 -0.06
CA VAL A 163 -12.10 -2.12 -1.46
C VAL A 163 -11.12 -1.27 -2.25
N GLY A 164 -10.59 -0.19 -1.65
CA GLY A 164 -9.55 0.65 -2.27
C GLY A 164 -8.26 -0.13 -2.56
N LEU A 165 -7.79 -0.94 -1.60
CA LEU A 165 -6.60 -1.77 -1.75
C LEU A 165 -6.80 -2.88 -2.80
N VAL A 166 -7.95 -3.56 -2.81
CA VAL A 166 -8.26 -4.59 -3.80
C VAL A 166 -8.26 -3.99 -5.22
N LYS A 167 -8.85 -2.81 -5.41
CA LYS A 167 -8.81 -2.10 -6.70
C LYS A 167 -7.38 -1.69 -7.09
N ALA A 168 -6.56 -1.29 -6.12
CA ALA A 168 -5.14 -0.99 -6.36
C ALA A 168 -4.36 -2.24 -6.81
N VAL A 169 -4.59 -3.39 -6.16
CA VAL A 169 -3.97 -4.69 -6.53
C VAL A 169 -4.37 -5.09 -7.95
N GLN A 170 -5.67 -5.02 -8.29
CA GLN A 170 -6.14 -5.35 -9.65
C GLN A 170 -5.49 -4.44 -10.71
N SER A 171 -5.36 -3.15 -10.42
CA SER A 171 -4.69 -2.19 -11.30
C SER A 171 -3.19 -2.51 -11.46
N ALA A 172 -2.51 -2.89 -10.37
CA ALA A 172 -1.11 -3.27 -10.39
C ALA A 172 -0.85 -4.57 -11.18
N ILE A 173 -1.74 -5.56 -11.07
CA ILE A 173 -1.66 -6.83 -11.82
C ILE A 173 -1.85 -6.56 -13.32
N ALA A 174 -2.84 -5.75 -13.69
CA ALA A 174 -3.05 -5.35 -15.08
C ALA A 174 -1.79 -4.70 -15.66
N TYR A 175 -1.15 -3.81 -14.90
CA TYR A 175 0.11 -3.16 -15.28
C TYR A 175 1.24 -4.16 -15.53
N GLN A 176 1.44 -5.14 -14.65
CA GLN A 176 2.47 -6.16 -14.85
C GLN A 176 2.22 -7.06 -16.07
N LYS A 177 0.96 -7.40 -16.34
CA LYS A 177 0.60 -8.24 -17.50
C LYS A 177 0.95 -7.53 -18.81
N GLU A 178 0.68 -6.22 -18.89
CA GLU A 178 1.01 -5.42 -20.08
C GLU A 178 2.53 -5.23 -20.27
N MET A 179 3.29 -5.02 -19.19
CA MET A 179 4.75 -4.94 -19.26
C MET A 179 5.35 -6.24 -19.80
N LYS A 180 4.85 -7.39 -19.38
CA LYS A 180 5.30 -8.71 -19.88
C LYS A 180 4.98 -8.95 -21.35
N SER A 181 3.90 -8.36 -21.88
CA SER A 181 3.55 -8.47 -23.30
C SER A 181 4.36 -7.54 -24.22
N GLN A 182 5.01 -6.52 -23.66
CA GLN A 182 5.79 -5.54 -24.42
C GLN A 182 7.26 -5.89 -24.54
N THR A 183 7.81 -6.75 -23.66
CA THR A 183 9.11 -7.36 -23.88
C THR A 183 8.92 -8.42 -24.97
N PRO A 184 9.30 -8.14 -26.24
CA PRO A 184 9.30 -9.18 -27.26
C PRO A 184 10.33 -10.21 -26.79
N VAL A 185 10.09 -11.48 -27.08
CA VAL A 185 11.04 -12.55 -26.83
C VAL A 185 12.20 -12.37 -27.82
N GLU A 186 13.05 -11.38 -27.60
CA GLU A 186 14.18 -11.02 -28.48
C GLU A 186 15.39 -11.96 -28.29
N GLY A 187 15.18 -13.18 -27.79
CA GLY A 187 16.28 -14.08 -27.47
C GLY A 187 15.89 -15.53 -27.17
N SER A 188 14.96 -16.11 -27.95
CA SER A 188 14.75 -17.56 -27.97
C SER A 188 14.92 -18.11 -29.38
#